data_AF-A0A6C1PN71-F1
#
_entry.id   AF-A0A6C1PN71-F1
#
_cell.length_a   1.000
_cell.length_b   1.000
_cell.length_c   1.000
_cell.angle_alpha   90.00
_cell.angle_beta   90.00
_cell.angle_gamma   90.00
#
_symmetry.space_group_name_H-M   'P 1'
#
loop_
_entity.id
_entity.type
_entity.pdbx_description
1 polymer ?
#
loop_
_entity_poly.entity_id
_entity_poly.type
_entity_poly.pdbx_seq_one_letter_code
_entity_poly.pdbx_strand_id
1 'polypeptide(L)'
;MNQDQVKEQLLALEEEVEEFFVIFSGKSSKKVNGLYHPDTREIIIHNRNFSNDNALMYTAIHEFAHHVHFTTSAVPVGPRSHTLEFRGILHRLLERAESLSIYRNDFDTDPDFMAMTWRLRNEFLAKNGAVMKAFGAALADAERLCTERGARFDDYIERVLAMDRKTASTLIRIHGYDLNPAIGYANMATVAGIRNEERRSEAAQLFESGKSPDTVKMAVRSGAEPEQPDPVQKLEKERTRIKRTIASLESKLAAVEDRISRIVG
;
A
#
# COMPACT_ATOMS: atom_id res chain seq x y z
N MET A 1 -27.47 1.44 -12.48
CA MET A 1 -27.06 2.85 -12.31
C MET A 1 -26.61 3.49 -13.63
N ASN A 2 -26.77 4.81 -13.83
CA ASN A 2 -26.25 5.58 -14.98
C ASN A 2 -25.08 6.51 -14.60
N GLN A 3 -24.45 7.17 -15.58
CA GLN A 3 -23.26 8.01 -15.35
C GLN A 3 -23.51 9.22 -14.44
N ASP A 4 -24.68 9.85 -14.52
CA ASP A 4 -25.02 11.04 -13.74
C ASP A 4 -25.23 10.67 -12.27
N GLN A 5 -25.91 9.55 -12.03
CA GLN A 5 -26.08 8.96 -10.70
C GLN A 5 -24.73 8.60 -10.07
N VAL A 6 -23.79 8.03 -10.84
CA VAL A 6 -22.44 7.75 -10.35
C VAL A 6 -21.74 9.05 -9.96
N LYS A 7 -21.77 10.08 -10.81
CA LYS A 7 -21.12 11.36 -10.52
C LYS A 7 -21.70 12.01 -9.27
N GLU A 8 -23.03 12.03 -9.12
CA GLU A 8 -23.71 12.53 -7.93
C GLU A 8 -23.25 11.80 -6.66
N GLN A 9 -23.17 10.47 -6.71
CA GLN A 9 -22.70 9.67 -5.58
C GLN A 9 -21.23 9.91 -5.26
N LEU A 10 -20.36 10.09 -6.26
CA LEU A 10 -18.95 10.41 -6.03
C LEU A 10 -18.78 11.79 -5.38
N LEU A 11 -19.54 12.79 -5.82
CA LEU A 11 -19.54 14.12 -5.22
C LEU A 11 -20.04 14.11 -3.77
N ALA A 12 -20.97 13.22 -3.42
CA ALA A 12 -21.39 13.03 -2.03
C ALA A 12 -20.28 12.46 -1.11
N LEU A 13 -19.22 11.85 -1.68
CA LEU A 13 -18.06 11.38 -0.92
C LEU A 13 -17.04 12.49 -0.68
N GLU A 14 -16.89 13.40 -1.64
CA GLU A 14 -15.99 14.56 -1.59
C GLU A 14 -16.49 15.65 -2.54
N GLU A 15 -17.01 16.74 -1.97
CA GLU A 15 -17.58 17.85 -2.75
C GLU A 15 -16.50 18.84 -3.22
N GLU A 16 -15.43 19.01 -2.43
CA GLU A 16 -14.36 19.98 -2.69
C GLU A 16 -13.27 19.38 -3.62
N VAL A 17 -13.68 19.05 -4.85
CA VAL A 17 -12.78 18.57 -5.90
C VAL A 17 -12.89 19.43 -7.16
N GLU A 18 -11.85 19.41 -7.99
CA GLU A 18 -11.94 20.06 -9.29
C GLU A 18 -12.93 19.33 -10.21
N GLU A 19 -13.46 20.03 -11.22
CA GLU A 19 -14.41 19.45 -12.17
C GLU A 19 -13.84 18.21 -12.89
N PHE A 20 -14.67 17.17 -13.01
CA PHE A 20 -14.35 15.91 -13.69
C PHE A 20 -15.56 15.33 -14.42
N PHE A 21 -15.30 14.40 -15.33
CA PHE A 21 -16.33 13.73 -16.11
C PHE A 21 -16.39 12.25 -15.78
N VAL A 22 -17.60 11.70 -15.67
CA VAL A 22 -17.83 10.26 -15.58
C VAL A 22 -18.38 9.79 -16.92
N ILE A 23 -17.68 8.85 -17.56
CA ILE A 23 -18.02 8.35 -18.89
C ILE A 23 -18.18 6.84 -18.84
N PHE A 24 -19.38 6.37 -19.17
CA PHE A 24 -19.59 4.95 -19.41
C PHE A 24 -19.19 4.61 -20.85
N SER A 25 -18.19 3.74 -21.01
CA SER A 25 -17.63 3.49 -22.35
C SER A 25 -18.57 2.73 -23.28
N GLY A 26 -19.68 2.18 -22.76
CA GLY A 26 -20.61 1.32 -23.49
C GLY A 26 -19.99 -0.01 -23.94
N LYS A 27 -18.85 -0.41 -23.36
CA LYS A 27 -18.04 -1.56 -23.78
C LYS A 27 -17.55 -2.33 -22.56
N SER A 28 -17.15 -3.57 -22.79
CA SER A 28 -16.38 -4.38 -21.84
C SER A 28 -14.89 -4.28 -22.19
N SER A 29 -14.03 -4.44 -21.20
CA SER A 29 -12.58 -4.52 -21.37
C SER A 29 -12.03 -5.73 -20.64
N LYS A 30 -11.16 -6.49 -21.30
CA LYS A 30 -10.49 -7.64 -20.70
C LYS A 30 -9.34 -7.24 -19.77
N LYS A 31 -8.89 -5.99 -19.81
CA LYS A 31 -7.68 -5.52 -19.12
C LYS A 31 -7.99 -4.77 -17.84
N VAL A 32 -8.97 -3.87 -17.88
CA VAL A 32 -9.29 -2.96 -16.78
C VAL A 32 -10.79 -2.76 -16.69
N ASN A 33 -11.27 -2.41 -15.51
CA ASN A 33 -12.69 -2.12 -15.25
C ASN A 33 -13.01 -0.61 -15.35
N GLY A 34 -12.04 0.22 -14.99
CA GLY A 34 -12.06 1.66 -15.15
C GLY A 34 -10.66 2.20 -15.41
N LEU A 35 -10.59 3.48 -15.76
CA LEU A 35 -9.36 4.25 -15.80
C LEU A 35 -9.65 5.74 -15.58
N TYR A 36 -8.69 6.43 -14.97
CA TYR A 36 -8.67 7.87 -14.86
C TYR A 36 -7.65 8.50 -15.84
N HIS A 37 -8.10 9.50 -16.61
CA HIS A 37 -7.26 10.33 -17.46
C HIS A 37 -7.00 11.69 -16.79
N PRO A 38 -5.79 11.94 -16.27
CA PRO A 38 -5.51 13.18 -15.53
C PRO A 38 -5.60 14.46 -16.38
N ASP A 39 -5.19 14.40 -17.65
CA ASP A 39 -5.14 15.56 -18.54
C ASP A 39 -6.53 16.11 -18.89
N THR A 40 -7.50 15.20 -19.05
CA THR A 40 -8.90 15.53 -19.38
C THR A 40 -9.84 15.44 -18.18
N ARG A 41 -9.36 14.94 -17.04
CA ARG A 41 -10.12 14.67 -15.81
C ARG A 41 -11.32 13.77 -16.07
N GLU A 42 -11.11 12.76 -16.90
CA GLU A 42 -12.14 11.79 -17.26
C GLU A 42 -11.96 10.50 -16.46
N ILE A 43 -13.02 10.10 -15.76
CA ILE A 43 -13.19 8.77 -15.20
C ILE A 43 -13.98 7.95 -16.22
N ILE A 44 -13.30 7.00 -16.87
CA ILE A 44 -13.92 6.10 -17.83
C ILE A 44 -14.20 4.76 -17.14
N ILE A 45 -15.44 4.30 -17.21
CA ILE A 45 -15.88 3.02 -16.67
C ILE A 45 -16.34 2.11 -17.81
N HIS A 46 -15.75 0.91 -17.90
CA HIS A 46 -16.17 -0.13 -18.82
C HIS A 46 -17.41 -0.84 -18.28
N ASN A 47 -18.54 -0.15 -18.33
CA ASN A 47 -19.78 -0.52 -17.64
C ASN A 47 -20.34 -1.90 -18.01
N ARG A 48 -19.97 -2.48 -19.16
CA ARG A 48 -20.37 -3.86 -19.51
C ARG A 48 -19.54 -4.96 -18.82
N ASN A 49 -18.51 -4.60 -18.04
CA ASN A 49 -17.78 -5.55 -17.20
C ASN A 49 -18.54 -5.96 -15.94
N PHE A 50 -19.58 -5.20 -15.56
CA PHE A 50 -20.25 -5.39 -14.28
C PHE A 50 -21.64 -6.00 -14.46
N SER A 51 -22.00 -6.90 -13.54
CA SER A 51 -23.33 -7.48 -13.42
C SER A 51 -24.17 -6.85 -12.31
N ASN A 52 -23.57 -5.98 -11.49
CA ASN A 52 -24.23 -5.31 -10.38
C ASN A 52 -23.65 -3.90 -10.14
N ASP A 53 -24.47 -3.04 -9.54
CA ASP A 53 -24.12 -1.64 -9.28
C ASP A 53 -23.05 -1.50 -8.17
N ASN A 54 -22.95 -2.45 -7.22
CA ASN A 54 -21.99 -2.39 -6.12
C ASN A 54 -20.53 -2.49 -6.60
N ALA A 55 -20.24 -3.44 -7.49
CA ALA A 55 -18.93 -3.61 -8.10
C ALA A 55 -18.56 -2.46 -9.06
N LEU A 56 -19.56 -1.91 -9.75
CA LEU A 56 -19.39 -0.70 -10.56
C LEU A 56 -19.01 0.48 -9.67
N MET A 57 -19.71 0.67 -8.55
CA MET A 57 -19.46 1.76 -7.62
C MET A 57 -18.08 1.67 -6.97
N TYR A 58 -17.64 0.46 -6.56
CA TYR A 58 -16.27 0.26 -6.08
C TYR A 58 -15.23 0.74 -7.11
N THR A 59 -15.44 0.41 -8.39
CA THR A 59 -14.54 0.87 -9.47
C THR A 59 -14.61 2.38 -9.67
N ALA A 60 -15.81 2.96 -9.62
CA ALA A 60 -15.98 4.41 -9.71
C ALA A 60 -15.24 5.14 -8.57
N ILE A 61 -15.36 4.65 -7.33
CA ILE A 61 -14.65 5.18 -6.16
C ILE A 61 -13.13 5.04 -6.33
N HIS A 62 -12.66 3.94 -6.90
CA HIS A 62 -11.23 3.75 -7.20
C HIS A 62 -10.68 4.80 -8.16
N GLU A 63 -11.35 5.02 -9.29
CA GLU A 63 -10.92 6.03 -10.27
C GLU A 63 -11.11 7.45 -9.72
N PHE A 64 -12.14 7.68 -8.90
CA PHE A 64 -12.34 8.95 -8.22
C PHE A 64 -11.24 9.24 -7.19
N ALA A 65 -10.74 8.22 -6.49
CA ALA A 65 -9.57 8.38 -5.63
C ALA A 65 -8.32 8.83 -6.42
N HIS A 66 -8.17 8.42 -7.69
CA HIS A 66 -7.11 8.92 -8.55
C HIS A 66 -7.32 10.40 -8.90
N HIS A 67 -8.56 10.79 -9.17
CA HIS A 67 -8.93 12.18 -9.42
C HIS A 67 -8.66 13.09 -8.21
N VAL A 68 -9.14 12.71 -7.03
CA VAL A 68 -8.89 13.43 -5.76
C VAL A 68 -7.38 13.56 -5.53
N HIS A 69 -6.65 12.45 -5.61
CA HIS A 69 -5.20 12.47 -5.39
C HIS A 69 -4.48 13.39 -6.38
N PHE A 70 -4.89 13.39 -7.65
CA PHE A 70 -4.28 14.21 -8.68
C PHE A 70 -4.53 15.71 -8.47
N THR A 71 -5.74 16.09 -8.04
CA THR A 71 -6.17 17.49 -7.94
C THR A 71 -5.81 18.13 -6.60
N THR A 72 -5.73 17.36 -5.52
CA THR A 72 -5.41 17.91 -4.18
C THR A 72 -3.94 17.81 -3.80
N SER A 73 -3.11 17.14 -4.61
CA SER A 73 -1.69 16.97 -4.28
C SER A 73 -0.92 18.27 -4.50
N ALA A 74 -0.24 18.75 -3.45
CA ALA A 74 0.63 19.93 -3.51
C ALA A 74 1.88 19.74 -4.41
N VAL A 75 2.17 18.51 -4.82
CA VAL A 75 3.26 18.17 -5.73
C VAL A 75 2.75 17.31 -6.88
N PRO A 76 3.37 17.37 -8.07
CA PRO A 76 2.98 16.53 -9.20
C PRO A 76 2.89 15.05 -8.81
N VAL A 77 1.78 14.40 -9.13
CA VAL A 77 1.61 12.98 -8.91
C VAL A 77 2.48 12.22 -9.91
N GLY A 78 3.43 11.44 -9.39
CA GLY A 78 4.36 10.66 -10.21
C GLY A 78 3.68 9.49 -10.96
N PRO A 79 4.44 8.73 -11.78
CA PRO A 79 3.89 7.70 -12.67
C PRO A 79 3.36 6.45 -11.96
N ARG A 80 3.53 6.33 -10.63
CA ARG A 80 3.02 5.20 -9.85
C ARG A 80 1.60 5.53 -9.37
N SER A 81 0.60 4.85 -9.91
CA SER A 81 -0.81 5.13 -9.63
C SER A 81 -1.23 4.86 -8.18
N HIS A 82 -0.74 3.77 -7.57
CA HIS A 82 -1.19 3.31 -6.24
C HIS A 82 -0.16 3.54 -5.14
N THR A 83 0.19 4.81 -4.90
CA THR A 83 1.04 5.23 -3.78
C THR A 83 0.36 5.04 -2.43
N LEU A 84 1.09 5.27 -1.33
CA LEU A 84 0.51 5.20 0.01
C LEU A 84 -0.58 6.26 0.19
N GLU A 85 -0.34 7.46 -0.32
CA GLU A 85 -1.24 8.60 -0.29
C GLU A 85 -2.55 8.30 -1.04
N PHE A 86 -2.46 7.76 -2.26
CA PHE A 86 -3.62 7.28 -3.00
C PHE A 86 -4.42 6.26 -2.20
N ARG A 87 -3.76 5.27 -1.59
CA ARG A 87 -4.44 4.20 -0.84
C ARG A 87 -5.16 4.74 0.39
N GLY A 88 -4.58 5.74 1.07
CA GLY A 88 -5.25 6.47 2.13
C GLY A 88 -6.54 7.14 1.67
N ILE A 89 -6.47 7.87 0.55
CA ILE A 89 -7.63 8.52 -0.06
C ILE A 89 -8.71 7.48 -0.41
N LEU A 90 -8.32 6.39 -1.07
CA LEU A 90 -9.24 5.32 -1.45
C LEU A 90 -9.93 4.70 -0.22
N HIS A 91 -9.17 4.34 0.82
CA HIS A 91 -9.75 3.76 2.04
C HIS A 91 -10.73 4.72 2.74
N ARG A 92 -10.39 6.01 2.83
CA ARG A 92 -11.29 7.03 3.39
C ARG A 92 -12.59 7.14 2.58
N LEU A 93 -12.49 7.18 1.24
CA LEU A 93 -13.67 7.27 0.37
C LEU A 93 -14.55 6.02 0.48
N LEU A 94 -13.95 4.82 0.58
CA LEU A 94 -14.70 3.58 0.80
C LEU A 94 -15.41 3.57 2.16
N GLU A 95 -14.72 3.91 3.26
CA GLU A 95 -15.34 4.02 4.58
C GLU A 95 -16.52 5.02 4.56
N ARG A 96 -16.35 6.16 3.86
CA ARG A 96 -17.43 7.15 3.68
C ARG A 96 -18.59 6.58 2.86
N ALA A 97 -18.30 5.91 1.75
CA ALA A 97 -19.31 5.32 0.88
C ALA A 97 -20.13 4.23 1.58
N GLU A 98 -19.50 3.43 2.44
CA GLU A 98 -20.19 2.48 3.31
C GLU A 98 -21.13 3.19 4.30
N SER A 99 -20.66 4.25 4.96
CA SER A 99 -21.48 5.03 5.90
C SER A 99 -22.70 5.69 5.24
N LEU A 100 -22.58 6.06 3.96
CA LEU A 100 -23.66 6.65 3.17
C LEU A 100 -24.49 5.61 2.39
N SER A 101 -24.20 4.31 2.56
CA SER A 101 -24.85 3.22 1.79
C SER A 101 -24.73 3.37 0.27
N ILE A 102 -23.71 4.08 -0.21
CA ILE A 102 -23.37 4.23 -1.64
C ILE A 102 -22.68 2.96 -2.14
N TYR A 103 -21.85 2.37 -1.28
CA TYR A 103 -21.18 1.09 -1.50
C TYR A 103 -21.46 0.18 -0.31
N ARG A 104 -21.61 -1.13 -0.57
CA ARG A 104 -21.78 -2.13 0.48
C ARG A 104 -20.60 -3.08 0.47
N ASN A 105 -20.01 -3.27 1.64
CA ASN A 105 -19.04 -4.32 1.87
C ASN A 105 -19.76 -5.66 2.07
N ASP A 106 -19.84 -6.46 1.01
CA ASP A 106 -20.47 -7.78 1.05
C ASP A 106 -19.68 -8.76 1.94
N PHE A 107 -18.39 -8.50 2.23
CA PHE A 107 -17.53 -9.42 2.98
C PHE A 107 -17.89 -9.55 4.47
N ASP A 108 -18.60 -8.56 5.02
CA ASP A 108 -19.03 -8.54 6.42
C ASP A 108 -20.53 -8.85 6.60
N THR A 109 -21.26 -9.12 5.51
CA THR A 109 -22.71 -9.36 5.54
C THR A 109 -23.12 -10.68 4.89
N ASP A 110 -22.38 -11.17 3.91
CA ASP A 110 -22.62 -12.46 3.28
C ASP A 110 -22.06 -13.61 4.16
N PRO A 111 -22.87 -14.62 4.52
CA PRO A 111 -22.44 -15.70 5.41
C PRO A 111 -21.25 -16.51 4.90
N ASP A 112 -21.12 -16.71 3.58
CA ASP A 112 -20.03 -17.49 3.00
C ASP A 112 -18.72 -16.70 3.07
N PHE A 113 -18.77 -15.41 2.78
CA PHE A 113 -17.60 -14.53 2.97
C PHE A 113 -17.22 -14.38 4.44
N MET A 114 -18.17 -14.30 5.36
CA MET A 114 -17.89 -14.24 6.79
C MET A 114 -17.22 -15.53 7.28
N ALA A 115 -17.73 -16.70 6.88
CA ALA A 115 -17.15 -17.99 7.22
C ALA A 115 -15.74 -18.15 6.62
N MET A 116 -15.56 -17.76 5.37
CA MET A 116 -14.25 -17.76 4.71
C MET A 116 -13.27 -16.82 5.40
N THR A 117 -13.70 -15.60 5.72
CA THR A 117 -12.88 -14.59 6.41
C THR A 117 -12.46 -15.08 7.79
N TRP A 118 -13.39 -15.69 8.54
CA TRP A 118 -13.08 -16.31 9.83
C TRP A 118 -12.00 -17.38 9.67
N ARG A 119 -12.15 -18.27 8.68
CA ARG A 119 -11.18 -19.34 8.42
C ARG A 119 -9.79 -18.77 8.08
N LEU A 120 -9.72 -17.81 7.16
CA LEU A 120 -8.45 -17.18 6.75
C LEU A 120 -7.77 -16.49 7.93
N ARG A 121 -8.51 -15.76 8.76
CA ARG A 121 -7.96 -15.07 9.94
C ARG A 121 -7.48 -16.05 11.01
N ASN A 122 -8.32 -17.01 11.40
CA ASN A 122 -8.06 -17.85 12.57
C ASN A 122 -7.21 -19.08 12.28
N GLU A 123 -7.38 -19.71 11.11
CA GLU A 123 -6.64 -20.93 10.78
C GLU A 123 -5.30 -20.67 10.11
N PHE A 124 -5.16 -19.54 9.41
CA PHE A 124 -3.95 -19.23 8.64
C PHE A 124 -3.20 -18.05 9.23
N LEU A 125 -3.80 -16.86 9.28
CA LEU A 125 -3.08 -15.65 9.71
C LEU A 125 -2.63 -15.74 11.17
N ALA A 126 -3.54 -16.05 12.09
CA ALA A 126 -3.24 -16.14 13.51
C ALA A 126 -2.29 -17.30 13.84
N LYS A 127 -2.53 -18.49 13.28
CA LYS A 127 -1.66 -19.66 13.50
C LYS A 127 -0.25 -19.44 12.93
N ASN A 128 -0.14 -18.89 11.71
CA ASN A 128 1.15 -18.54 11.14
C ASN A 128 1.84 -17.47 12.01
N GLY A 129 1.11 -16.46 12.49
CA GLY A 129 1.65 -15.49 13.44
C GLY A 129 2.21 -16.16 14.70
N ALA A 130 1.48 -17.08 15.30
CA ALA A 130 1.92 -17.80 16.50
C ALA A 130 3.20 -18.64 16.24
N VAL A 131 3.25 -19.36 15.11
CA VAL A 131 4.43 -20.14 14.71
C VAL A 131 5.65 -19.22 14.51
N MET A 132 5.49 -18.10 13.80
CA MET A 132 6.59 -17.17 13.56
C MET A 132 7.07 -16.49 14.85
N LYS A 133 6.17 -16.20 15.79
CA LYS A 133 6.52 -15.68 17.13
C LYS A 133 7.31 -16.72 17.94
N ALA A 134 6.88 -17.98 17.94
CA ALA A 134 7.59 -19.07 18.59
C ALA A 134 8.97 -19.33 17.94
N PHE A 135 9.07 -19.22 16.62
CA PHE A 135 10.34 -19.30 15.92
C PHE A 135 11.29 -18.17 16.35
N GLY A 136 10.76 -16.94 16.52
CA GLY A 136 11.52 -15.83 17.11
C GLY A 136 12.10 -16.13 18.50
N ALA A 137 11.35 -16.81 19.36
CA ALA A 137 11.83 -17.26 20.67
C ALA A 137 13.00 -18.27 20.52
N ALA A 138 12.83 -19.28 19.67
CA ALA A 138 13.88 -20.29 19.43
C ALA A 138 15.17 -19.67 18.84
N LEU A 139 15.04 -18.65 17.98
CA LEU A 139 16.19 -17.91 17.46
C LEU A 139 16.89 -17.09 18.54
N ALA A 140 16.14 -16.49 19.46
CA ALA A 140 16.72 -15.80 20.61
C ALA A 140 17.47 -16.77 21.54
N ASP A 141 16.97 -18.00 21.72
CA ASP A 141 17.66 -19.05 22.46
C ASP A 141 18.95 -19.49 21.76
N ALA A 142 18.91 -19.64 20.43
CA ALA A 142 20.09 -19.94 19.64
C ALA A 142 21.15 -18.82 19.70
N GLU A 143 20.74 -17.55 19.68
CA GLU A 143 21.66 -16.41 19.83
C GLU A 143 22.39 -16.43 21.18
N ARG A 144 21.66 -16.72 22.27
CA ARG A 144 22.24 -16.90 23.60
C ARG A 144 23.23 -18.07 23.63
N LEU A 145 22.83 -19.22 23.07
CA LEU A 145 23.71 -20.40 23.01
C LEU A 145 24.99 -20.13 22.20
N CYS A 146 24.89 -19.44 21.06
CA CYS A 146 26.07 -19.05 20.28
C CYS A 146 27.00 -18.18 21.12
N THR A 147 26.45 -17.20 21.86
CA THR A 147 27.21 -16.31 22.73
C THR A 147 27.94 -17.08 23.83
N GLU A 148 27.24 -17.99 24.53
CA GLU A 148 27.81 -18.83 25.59
C GLU A 148 28.95 -19.74 25.11
N ARG A 149 28.89 -20.16 23.84
CA ARG A 149 29.88 -21.07 23.23
C ARG A 149 30.97 -20.33 22.45
N GLY A 150 30.97 -19.00 22.42
CA GLY A 150 31.89 -18.22 21.61
C GLY A 150 31.72 -18.43 20.09
N ALA A 151 30.55 -18.90 19.67
CA ALA A 151 30.19 -19.10 18.27
C ALA A 151 29.54 -17.84 17.69
N ARG A 152 29.67 -17.65 16.37
CA ARG A 152 29.09 -16.50 15.67
C ARG A 152 27.66 -16.79 15.23
N PHE A 153 26.69 -16.09 15.80
CA PHE A 153 25.27 -16.27 15.46
C PHE A 153 24.98 -16.01 13.96
N ASP A 154 25.58 -14.98 13.36
CA ASP A 154 25.43 -14.72 11.92
C ASP A 154 25.79 -15.93 11.03
N ASP A 155 26.86 -16.66 11.37
CA ASP A 155 27.30 -17.84 10.60
C ASP A 155 26.30 -18.99 10.74
N TYR A 156 25.74 -19.16 11.95
CA TYR A 156 24.68 -20.14 12.21
C TYR A 156 23.41 -19.81 11.40
N ILE A 157 22.99 -18.55 11.39
CA ILE A 157 21.83 -18.08 10.62
C ILE A 157 22.02 -18.32 9.11
N GLU A 158 23.12 -17.85 8.54
CA GLU A 158 23.28 -17.84 7.08
C GLU A 158 23.68 -19.21 6.51
N ARG A 159 24.53 -19.98 7.20
CA ARG A 159 25.08 -21.24 6.65
C ARG A 159 24.40 -22.49 7.19
N VAL A 160 23.94 -22.48 8.43
CA VAL A 160 23.29 -23.67 9.03
C VAL A 160 21.79 -23.62 8.80
N LEU A 161 21.15 -22.48 9.10
CA LEU A 161 19.70 -22.30 8.91
C LEU A 161 19.32 -21.85 7.50
N ALA A 162 20.29 -21.46 6.67
CA ALA A 162 20.08 -20.98 5.31
C ALA A 162 19.03 -19.85 5.21
N MET A 163 19.03 -18.94 6.21
CA MET A 163 18.07 -17.84 6.29
C MET A 163 18.76 -16.48 6.28
N ASP A 164 18.04 -15.45 5.86
CA ASP A 164 18.59 -14.10 5.87
C ASP A 164 18.59 -13.49 7.28
N ARG A 165 19.67 -12.77 7.61
CA ARG A 165 19.84 -12.13 8.93
C ARG A 165 18.73 -11.12 9.26
N LYS A 166 18.15 -10.48 8.25
CA LYS A 166 17.08 -9.50 8.46
C LYS A 166 15.79 -10.17 8.93
N THR A 167 15.43 -11.32 8.36
CA THR A 167 14.30 -12.14 8.79
C THR A 167 14.53 -12.66 10.20
N ALA A 168 15.72 -13.21 10.50
CA ALA A 168 16.05 -13.68 11.84
C ALA A 168 15.91 -12.56 12.89
N SER A 169 16.51 -11.40 12.61
CA SER A 169 16.42 -10.21 13.49
C SER A 169 14.96 -9.72 13.65
N THR A 170 14.16 -9.79 12.59
CA THR A 170 12.74 -9.40 12.64
C THR A 170 11.95 -10.36 13.53
N LEU A 171 12.17 -11.68 13.43
CA LEU A 171 11.49 -12.69 14.23
C LEU A 171 11.84 -12.58 15.72
N ILE A 172 13.12 -12.37 16.04
CA ILE A 172 13.56 -12.14 17.41
C ILE A 172 12.86 -10.89 17.98
N ARG A 173 12.73 -9.80 17.21
CA ARG A 173 11.98 -8.61 17.64
C ARG A 173 10.48 -8.86 17.79
N ILE A 174 9.86 -9.64 16.90
CA ILE A 174 8.44 -10.01 17.02
C ILE A 174 8.20 -10.71 18.37
N HIS A 175 9.08 -11.63 18.75
CA HIS A 175 9.03 -12.28 20.05
C HIS A 175 9.33 -11.29 21.20
N GLY A 176 10.43 -10.54 21.10
CA GLY A 176 10.89 -9.64 22.17
C GLY A 176 9.96 -8.45 22.44
N TYR A 177 9.19 -7.99 21.46
CA TYR A 177 8.14 -6.98 21.63
C TYR A 177 6.78 -7.59 22.00
N ASP A 178 6.72 -8.91 22.19
CA ASP A 178 5.51 -9.65 22.54
C ASP A 178 4.31 -9.39 21.61
N LEU A 179 4.56 -9.23 20.30
CA LEU A 179 3.50 -8.82 19.37
C LEU A 179 2.35 -9.84 19.31
N ASN A 180 1.12 -9.35 19.20
CA ASN A 180 -0.06 -10.19 19.15
C ASN A 180 -0.09 -11.02 17.85
N PRO A 181 -0.05 -12.36 17.90
CA PRO A 181 -0.03 -13.19 16.69
C PRO A 181 -1.31 -13.10 15.85
N ALA A 182 -2.43 -12.63 16.42
CA ALA A 182 -3.72 -12.53 15.73
C ALA A 182 -3.68 -11.59 14.51
N ILE A 183 -2.79 -10.59 14.51
CA ILE A 183 -2.62 -9.68 13.37
C ILE A 183 -1.86 -10.32 12.19
N GLY A 184 -1.29 -11.52 12.39
CA GLY A 184 -0.54 -12.27 11.39
C GLY A 184 0.90 -11.79 11.19
N TYR A 185 1.75 -12.68 10.64
CA TYR A 185 3.20 -12.45 10.51
C TYR A 185 3.57 -11.17 9.75
N ALA A 186 2.93 -10.90 8.60
CA ALA A 186 3.29 -9.75 7.78
C ALA A 186 3.06 -8.41 8.51
N ASN A 187 1.98 -8.31 9.29
CA ASN A 187 1.68 -7.12 10.08
C ASN A 187 2.59 -7.04 11.31
N MET A 188 2.85 -8.16 12.00
CA MET A 188 3.83 -8.20 13.08
C MET A 188 5.23 -7.77 12.60
N ALA A 189 5.67 -8.19 11.42
CA ALA A 189 6.95 -7.78 10.84
C ALA A 189 6.98 -6.27 10.53
N THR A 190 5.85 -5.70 10.11
CA THR A 190 5.71 -4.25 9.92
C THR A 190 5.87 -3.51 11.26
N VAL A 191 5.16 -3.97 12.30
CA VAL A 191 5.22 -3.40 13.66
C VAL A 191 6.62 -3.54 14.27
N ALA A 192 7.26 -4.69 14.13
CA ALA A 192 8.62 -4.96 14.61
C ALA A 192 9.70 -4.09 13.92
N GLY A 193 9.39 -3.52 12.75
CA GLY A 193 10.23 -2.55 12.06
C GLY A 193 10.21 -1.14 12.67
N ILE A 194 9.25 -0.84 13.54
CA ILE A 194 9.07 0.48 14.15
C ILE A 194 9.92 0.59 15.42
N ARG A 195 10.91 1.49 15.39
CA ARG A 195 11.89 1.65 16.49
C ARG A 195 11.30 2.33 17.72
N ASN A 196 10.56 3.43 17.52
CA ASN A 196 9.92 4.16 18.62
C ASN A 196 8.80 3.30 19.22
N GLU A 197 8.81 3.15 20.54
CA GLU A 197 7.90 2.24 21.25
C GLU A 197 6.45 2.70 21.23
N GLU A 198 6.19 3.99 21.45
CA GLU A 198 4.85 4.57 21.43
C GLU A 198 4.18 4.37 20.07
N ARG A 199 4.89 4.71 18.98
CA ARG A 199 4.40 4.51 17.61
C ARG A 199 4.29 3.05 17.21
N ARG A 200 5.11 2.17 17.79
CA ARG A 200 4.98 0.72 17.61
C ARG A 200 3.70 0.20 18.27
N SER A 201 3.41 0.67 19.48
CA SER A 201 2.18 0.34 20.21
C SER A 201 0.93 0.82 19.47
N GLU A 202 0.93 2.08 19.00
CA GLU A 202 -0.15 2.63 18.18
C GLU A 202 -0.37 1.80 16.91
N ALA A 203 0.71 1.46 16.19
CA ALA A 203 0.62 0.62 14.99
C ALA A 203 0.04 -0.76 15.28
N ALA A 204 0.41 -1.39 16.41
CA ALA A 204 -0.15 -2.67 16.82
C ALA A 204 -1.66 -2.57 17.06
N GLN A 205 -2.11 -1.55 17.81
CA GLN A 205 -3.53 -1.31 18.10
C GLN A 205 -4.35 -1.04 16.83
N LEU A 206 -3.79 -0.30 15.86
CA LEU A 206 -4.46 -0.07 14.58
C LEU A 206 -4.64 -1.38 13.78
N PHE A 207 -3.65 -2.27 13.79
CA PHE A 207 -3.83 -3.59 13.17
C PHE A 207 -4.84 -4.46 13.90
N GLU A 208 -4.85 -4.43 15.24
CA GLU A 208 -5.81 -5.17 16.06
C GLU A 208 -7.25 -4.69 15.86
N SER A 209 -7.45 -3.39 15.63
CA SER A 209 -8.75 -2.82 15.25
C SER A 209 -9.12 -3.05 13.77
N GLY A 210 -8.31 -3.80 13.01
CA GLY A 210 -8.63 -4.22 11.65
C GLY A 210 -8.28 -3.19 10.57
N LYS A 211 -7.50 -2.14 10.88
CA LYS A 211 -7.07 -1.17 9.86
C LYS A 211 -6.11 -1.80 8.85
N SER A 212 -6.17 -1.34 7.60
CA SER A 212 -5.32 -1.85 6.52
C SER A 212 -3.85 -1.49 6.74
N PRO A 213 -2.89 -2.29 6.21
CA PRO A 213 -1.47 -1.98 6.34
C PRO A 213 -1.06 -0.60 5.82
N ASP A 214 -1.77 -0.08 4.82
CA ASP A 214 -1.51 1.23 4.26
C ASP A 214 -2.02 2.34 5.20
N THR A 215 -3.22 2.18 5.77
CA THR A 215 -3.73 3.07 6.82
C THR A 215 -2.80 3.11 8.03
N VAL A 216 -2.30 1.96 8.50
CA VAL A 216 -1.35 1.92 9.62
C VAL A 216 -0.05 2.65 9.28
N LYS A 217 0.53 2.39 8.10
CA LYS A 217 1.77 3.07 7.67
C LYS A 217 1.58 4.58 7.55
N MET A 218 0.40 5.04 7.14
CA MET A 218 0.08 6.46 7.10
C MET A 218 -0.01 7.07 8.50
N ALA A 219 -0.80 6.48 9.40
CA ALA A 219 -0.95 6.96 10.77
C ALA A 219 0.42 7.07 11.47
N VAL A 220 1.21 5.99 11.37
CA VAL A 220 2.58 5.99 11.90
C VAL A 220 3.38 7.12 11.27
N ARG A 221 3.39 7.30 9.94
CA ARG A 221 4.14 8.38 9.27
C ARG A 221 3.71 9.78 9.71
N SER A 222 2.41 10.02 9.89
CA SER A 222 1.86 11.31 10.31
C SER A 222 2.18 11.63 11.77
N GLY A 223 2.36 10.62 12.64
CA GLY A 223 2.75 10.77 14.04
C GLY A 223 4.26 10.83 14.31
N ALA A 224 5.14 10.57 13.32
CA ALA A 224 6.46 11.22 13.34
C ALA A 224 6.14 12.67 13.04
N GLU A 225 6.43 13.67 13.87
CA GLU A 225 6.41 15.04 13.36
C GLU A 225 7.26 15.09 12.08
N PRO A 226 6.66 15.28 10.90
CA PRO A 226 7.43 15.80 9.80
C PRO A 226 7.20 17.31 9.92
N GLU A 227 8.25 18.12 9.94
CA GLU A 227 8.11 19.34 9.17
C GLU A 227 7.52 18.87 7.83
N GLN A 228 6.26 19.21 7.53
CA GLN A 228 5.72 18.94 6.21
C GLN A 228 6.78 19.53 5.28
N PRO A 229 7.54 18.71 4.52
CA PRO A 229 8.65 19.26 3.79
C PRO A 229 8.01 20.25 2.87
N ASP A 230 8.38 21.52 3.04
CA ASP A 230 7.85 22.67 2.30
C ASP A 230 7.62 22.19 0.86
N PRO A 231 6.41 22.33 0.28
CA PRO A 231 6.13 21.91 -1.09
C PRO A 231 7.24 22.33 -2.06
N VAL A 232 7.86 23.49 -1.82
CA VAL A 232 9.06 23.97 -2.54
C VAL A 232 10.25 23.02 -2.39
N GLN A 233 10.59 22.56 -1.18
CA GLN A 233 11.66 21.58 -0.96
C GLN A 233 11.38 20.23 -1.64
N LYS A 234 10.12 19.75 -1.67
CA LYS A 234 9.78 18.52 -2.40
C LYS A 234 9.98 18.70 -3.91
N LEU A 235 9.49 19.82 -4.45
CA LEU A 235 9.68 20.18 -5.86
C LEU A 235 11.16 20.35 -6.22
N GLU A 236 11.98 20.95 -5.36
CA GLU A 236 13.43 21.09 -5.59
C GLU A 236 14.15 19.73 -5.57
N LYS A 237 13.77 18.83 -4.65
CA LYS A 237 14.29 17.44 -4.66
C LYS A 237 13.90 16.71 -5.94
N GLU A 238 12.66 16.87 -6.40
CA GLU A 238 12.19 16.27 -7.64
C GLU A 238 12.90 16.87 -8.87
N ARG A 239 13.01 18.19 -8.96
CA ARG A 239 13.81 18.90 -9.98
C ARG A 239 15.24 18.39 -10.04
N THR A 240 15.88 18.23 -8.88
CA THR A 240 17.25 17.70 -8.80
C THR A 240 17.33 16.25 -9.29
N ARG A 241 16.35 15.41 -8.93
CA ARG A 241 16.27 14.03 -9.43
C ARG A 241 16.11 14.00 -10.95
N ILE A 242 15.19 14.79 -11.50
CA ILE A 242 14.94 14.89 -12.95
C ILE A 242 16.22 15.32 -13.68
N LYS A 243 16.91 16.36 -13.20
CA LYS A 243 18.20 16.79 -13.77
C LYS A 243 19.25 15.67 -13.81
N ARG A 244 19.37 14.89 -12.73
CA ARG A 244 20.27 13.73 -12.69
C ARG A 244 19.86 12.65 -13.69
N THR A 245 18.56 12.39 -13.83
CA THR A 245 18.04 11.45 -14.82
C THR A 245 18.32 11.92 -16.25
N ILE A 246 18.10 13.21 -16.56
CA ILE A 246 18.43 13.81 -17.86
C ILE A 246 19.90 13.60 -18.18
N ALA A 247 20.81 13.98 -17.29
CA ALA A 247 22.25 13.83 -17.50
C ALA A 247 22.66 12.35 -17.72
N SER A 248 22.04 11.42 -16.98
CA SER A 248 22.28 9.98 -17.18
C SER A 248 21.77 9.49 -18.54
N LEU A 249 20.62 9.98 -19.01
CA LEU A 249 20.05 9.63 -20.31
C LEU A 249 20.87 10.23 -21.46
N GLU A 250 21.33 11.47 -21.34
CA GLU A 250 22.22 12.12 -22.30
C GLU A 250 23.56 11.36 -22.44
N SER A 251 24.16 10.97 -21.32
CA SER A 251 25.39 10.15 -21.32
C SER A 251 25.19 8.79 -21.99
N LYS A 252 24.04 8.13 -21.74
CA LYS A 252 23.69 6.88 -22.41
C LYS A 252 23.46 7.08 -23.91
N LEU A 253 22.81 8.17 -24.31
CA LEU A 253 22.56 8.50 -25.72
C LEU A 253 23.89 8.70 -26.45
N ALA A 254 24.81 9.49 -25.91
CA ALA A 254 26.14 9.71 -26.49
C ALA A 254 26.92 8.39 -26.67
N ALA A 255 26.84 7.47 -25.69
CA ALA A 255 27.48 6.16 -25.80
C ALA A 255 26.84 5.27 -26.89
N VAL A 256 25.54 5.43 -27.17
CA VAL A 256 24.86 4.73 -28.28
C VAL A 256 25.26 5.35 -29.62
N GLU A 257 25.31 6.68 -29.72
CA GLU A 257 25.73 7.39 -30.93
C GLU A 257 27.18 7.06 -31.31
N ASP A 258 28.10 7.01 -30.34
CA ASP A 258 29.48 6.56 -30.56
C ASP A 258 29.57 5.10 -31.01
N ARG A 259 28.67 4.22 -30.54
CA ARG A 259 28.59 2.85 -31.05
C ARG A 259 28.08 2.79 -32.49
N ILE A 260 27.09 3.61 -32.83
CA ILE A 260 26.54 3.69 -34.19
C ILE A 260 27.62 4.22 -35.15
N SER A 261 28.33 5.29 -34.78
CA SER A 261 29.37 5.88 -35.62
C SER A 261 30.50 4.89 -35.93
N ARG A 262 30.88 4.04 -34.97
CA ARG A 262 31.86 2.95 -35.16
C ARG A 262 31.39 1.80 -36.05
N ILE A 263 30.08 1.66 -36.26
CA ILE A 263 29.50 0.62 -37.13
C ILE A 263 29.27 1.15 -38.55
N VAL A 264 28.94 2.43 -38.67
CA VAL A 264 28.61 3.08 -39.95
C VAL A 264 29.85 3.68 -40.64
N GLY A 265 30.91 3.99 -39.89
CA GLY A 265 32.23 4.38 -40.42
C GLY A 265 33.13 3.19 -40.67
#